data_AF-A0AAJ1J4D9-F1
#
_entry.id   AF-A0AAJ1J4D9-F1
#
_cell.length_a   1.000
_cell.length_b   1.000
_cell.length_c   1.000
_cell.angle_alpha   90.00
_cell.angle_beta   90.00
_cell.angle_gamma   90.00
#
_symmetry.space_group_name_H-M   'P 1'
#
loop_
_entity.id
_entity.type
_entity.pdbx_description
1 polymer ?
#
loop_
_entity_poly.entity_id
_entity_poly.type
_entity_poly.pdbx_seq_one_letter_code
_entity_poly.pdbx_strand_id
1 'polypeptide(L)'
;MEDAVKNVKEAITGHLELLAEMNKFPPEAKALDYWVKDEEYSGWAWALVEIDVEPYLGKSTKFNVTLPDLLSKKIDDQVKASPGLYKNRSHFLQVAALHELQNGIQK
;
A
#
# COMPACT_ATOMS: atom_id res chain seq x y z
N MET A 1 7.12 -11.05 24.55
CA MET A 1 7.22 -10.90 23.07
C MET A 1 5.83 -10.84 22.44
N GLU A 2 4.91 -11.72 22.80
CA GLU A 2 3.52 -11.69 22.30
C GLU A 2 2.82 -10.36 22.58
N ASP A 3 2.94 -9.82 23.80
CA ASP A 3 2.37 -8.51 24.15
C ASP A 3 2.99 -7.36 23.34
N ALA A 4 4.29 -7.46 23.02
CA ALA A 4 4.97 -6.43 22.23
C ALA A 4 4.43 -6.39 20.79
N VAL A 5 4.25 -7.56 20.16
CA VAL A 5 3.70 -7.65 18.79
C VAL A 5 2.25 -7.19 18.76
N LYS A 6 1.45 -7.55 19.76
CA LYS A 6 0.07 -7.08 19.88
C LYS A 6 0.00 -5.55 20.02
N ASN A 7 0.79 -4.98 20.93
CA ASN A 7 0.82 -3.52 21.14
C ASN A 7 1.29 -2.78 19.89
N VAL A 8 2.26 -3.33 19.14
CA VAL A 8 2.70 -2.76 17.85
C VAL A 8 1.56 -2.74 16.84
N LYS A 9 0.79 -3.83 16.70
CA LYS A 9 -0.33 -3.89 15.77
C LYS A 9 -1.44 -2.89 16.12
N GLU A 10 -1.73 -2.72 17.40
CA GLU A 10 -2.69 -1.71 17.88
C GLU A 10 -2.20 -0.29 17.60
N ALA A 11 -0.91 0.00 17.85
CA ALA A 11 -0.32 1.30 17.57
C ALA A 11 -0.33 1.65 16.07
N ILE A 12 0.02 0.70 15.20
CA ILE A 12 -0.01 0.93 13.75
C ILE A 12 -1.45 1.16 13.28
N THR A 13 -2.41 0.35 13.77
CA THR A 13 -3.83 0.54 13.48
C THR A 13 -4.29 1.95 13.83
N GLY A 14 -4.03 2.40 15.06
CA GLY A 14 -4.44 3.75 15.49
C GLY A 14 -3.76 4.87 14.69
N HIS A 15 -2.52 4.66 14.24
CA HIS A 15 -1.86 5.62 13.36
C HIS A 15 -2.52 5.69 11.97
N LEU A 16 -2.88 4.54 11.40
CA LEU A 16 -3.57 4.47 10.10
C LEU A 16 -4.97 5.09 10.16
N GLU A 17 -5.69 4.93 11.28
CA GLU A 17 -6.97 5.61 11.52
C GLU A 17 -6.79 7.14 11.52
N LEU A 18 -5.80 7.65 12.26
CA LEU A 18 -5.50 9.07 12.28
C LEU A 18 -5.14 9.62 10.89
N LEU A 19 -4.33 8.88 10.12
CA LEU A 19 -3.99 9.26 8.74
C LEU A 19 -5.24 9.32 7.85
N ALA A 20 -6.13 8.34 7.98
CA ALA A 20 -7.39 8.31 7.25
C ALA A 20 -8.27 9.53 7.58
N GLU A 21 -8.41 9.88 8.86
CA GLU A 21 -9.12 11.10 9.31
C GLU A 21 -8.51 12.37 8.72
N MET A 22 -7.19 12.40 8.56
CA MET A 22 -6.45 13.50 7.95
C MET A 22 -6.44 13.47 6.41
N ASN A 23 -7.15 12.52 5.76
CA ASN A 23 -7.12 12.28 4.31
C ASN A 23 -5.69 12.07 3.76
N LYS A 24 -4.83 11.42 4.54
CA LYS A 24 -3.48 11.05 4.13
C LYS A 24 -3.42 9.57 3.81
N PHE A 25 -2.64 9.21 2.80
CA PHE A 25 -2.39 7.81 2.47
C PHE A 25 -1.57 7.13 3.58
N PRO A 26 -1.77 5.81 3.78
CA PRO A 26 -0.83 4.99 4.52
C PRO A 26 0.60 5.17 3.99
N PRO A 27 1.61 5.21 4.88
CA PRO A 27 3.00 5.29 4.46
C PRO A 27 3.40 4.04 3.66
N GLU A 28 4.34 4.21 2.73
CA GLU A 28 4.88 3.07 1.98
C GLU A 28 5.75 2.19 2.88
N ALA A 29 5.49 0.88 2.85
CA ALA A 29 6.30 -0.09 3.56
C ALA A 29 7.63 -0.29 2.83
N LYS A 30 8.75 -0.14 3.55
CA LYS A 30 10.08 -0.46 3.02
C LYS A 30 10.43 -1.92 3.28
N ALA A 31 11.25 -2.50 2.40
CA ALA A 31 11.80 -3.84 2.59
C ALA A 31 12.64 -3.92 3.89
N LEU A 32 12.64 -5.09 4.53
CA LEU A 32 13.39 -5.31 5.77
C LEU A 32 14.89 -4.97 5.63
N ASP A 33 15.49 -5.34 4.49
CA ASP A 33 16.89 -5.06 4.16
C ASP A 33 17.26 -3.57 4.17
N TYR A 34 16.29 -2.68 3.96
CA TYR A 34 16.51 -1.24 4.08
C TYR A 34 16.89 -0.88 5.53
N TRP A 35 16.18 -1.43 6.49
CA TRP A 35 16.32 -1.09 7.91
C TRP A 35 17.44 -1.88 8.60
N VAL A 36 17.67 -3.14 8.20
CA VAL A 36 18.75 -3.98 8.74
C VAL A 36 20.13 -3.38 8.48
N LYS A 37 20.28 -2.61 7.40
CA LYS A 37 21.55 -1.95 7.02
C LYS A 37 21.82 -0.66 7.79
N ASP A 38 20.87 -0.16 8.56
CA ASP A 38 21.02 1.05 9.35
C ASP A 38 21.80 0.75 10.63
N GLU A 39 22.90 1.48 10.86
CA GLU A 39 23.74 1.30 12.05
C GLU A 39 22.99 1.65 13.35
N GLU A 40 21.97 2.52 13.29
CA GLU A 40 21.14 2.88 14.44
C GLU A 40 20.42 1.66 15.04
N TYR A 41 20.06 0.68 14.20
CA TYR A 41 19.32 -0.52 14.60
C TYR A 41 20.21 -1.77 14.70
N SER A 42 21.53 -1.58 14.79
CA SER A 42 22.48 -2.69 14.90
C SER A 42 22.25 -3.52 16.17
N GLY A 43 22.15 -4.84 16.01
CA GLY A 43 21.90 -5.78 17.12
C GLY A 43 20.44 -5.90 17.56
N TRP A 44 19.50 -5.23 16.90
CA TRP A 44 18.08 -5.33 17.21
C TRP A 44 17.44 -6.60 16.64
N ALA A 45 16.35 -7.04 17.26
CA ALA A 45 15.49 -8.10 16.75
C ALA A 45 14.42 -7.50 15.82
N TRP A 46 14.18 -8.17 14.69
CA TRP A 46 13.21 -7.74 13.69
C TRP A 46 11.94 -8.59 13.73
N ALA A 47 10.80 -7.95 13.49
CA ALA A 47 9.52 -8.61 13.30
C ALA A 47 8.77 -7.98 12.13
N LEU A 48 8.13 -8.80 11.31
CA LEU A 48 7.24 -8.35 10.24
C LEU A 48 5.80 -8.44 10.75
N VAL A 49 5.04 -7.35 10.57
CA VAL A 49 3.64 -7.27 10.95
C VAL A 49 2.82 -7.03 9.70
N GLU A 50 1.96 -7.99 9.36
CA GLU A 50 1.04 -7.87 8.23
C GLU A 50 -0.21 -7.08 8.65
N ILE A 51 -0.48 -6.01 7.91
CA ILE A 51 -1.64 -5.13 8.11
C ILE A 51 -2.29 -4.86 6.77
N ASP A 52 -3.59 -5.09 6.70
CA ASP A 52 -4.40 -4.69 5.56
C ASP A 52 -4.68 -3.19 5.64
N VAL A 53 -4.25 -2.45 4.62
CA VAL A 53 -4.42 -1.00 4.56
C VAL A 53 -5.72 -0.57 3.87
N GLU A 54 -6.40 -1.50 3.16
CA GLU A 54 -7.63 -1.21 2.41
C GLU A 54 -8.72 -0.52 3.25
N PRO A 55 -8.98 -0.89 4.52
CA PRO A 55 -10.01 -0.24 5.34
C PRO A 55 -9.78 1.26 5.59
N TYR A 56 -8.51 1.71 5.55
CA TYR A 56 -8.13 3.09 5.86
C TYR A 56 -8.13 4.01 4.63
N LEU A 57 -8.37 3.46 3.43
CA LEU A 57 -8.53 4.24 2.19
C LEU A 57 -9.95 4.83 2.04
N GLY A 58 -10.84 4.56 3.00
CA GLY A 58 -12.21 5.04 3.01
C GLY A 58 -13.16 4.23 2.12
N LYS A 59 -14.37 4.75 1.91
CA LYS A 59 -15.39 4.05 1.13
C LYS A 59 -15.04 4.02 -0.35
N SER A 60 -14.94 2.81 -0.91
CA SER A 60 -14.82 2.62 -2.35
C SER A 60 -16.03 3.18 -3.08
N THR A 61 -15.78 4.09 -4.03
CA THR A 61 -16.81 4.66 -4.90
C THR A 61 -16.61 4.17 -6.32
N LYS A 62 -17.69 3.71 -6.98
CA LYS A 62 -17.64 3.33 -8.39
C LYS A 62 -17.69 4.58 -9.25
N PHE A 63 -16.73 4.72 -10.17
CA PHE A 63 -16.71 5.77 -11.18
C PHE A 63 -16.54 5.15 -12.57
N ASN A 64 -17.06 5.83 -13.60
CA ASN A 64 -16.93 5.40 -14.99
C ASN A 64 -15.83 6.23 -15.67
N VAL A 65 -14.96 5.58 -16.44
CA VAL A 65 -13.88 6.23 -17.20
C VAL A 65 -13.85 5.75 -18.64
N THR A 66 -13.34 6.60 -19.52
CA THR A 66 -13.03 6.26 -20.91
C THR A 66 -11.54 6.02 -21.05
N LEU A 67 -11.15 4.85 -21.55
CA LEU A 67 -9.75 4.49 -21.81
C LEU A 67 -9.60 4.08 -23.29
N PRO A 68 -8.48 4.40 -23.96
CA PRO A 68 -8.20 3.86 -25.29
C PRO A 68 -8.17 2.33 -25.31
N ASP A 69 -8.61 1.72 -26.40
CA ASP A 69 -8.70 0.25 -26.53
C ASP A 69 -7.38 -0.48 -26.25
N LEU A 70 -6.27 0.07 -26.76
CA LEU A 70 -4.95 -0.51 -26.53
C LEU A 70 -4.57 -0.51 -25.05
N LEU A 71 -4.89 0.56 -24.32
CA LEU A 71 -4.60 0.68 -22.90
C LEU A 71 -5.42 -0.33 -22.10
N SER A 72 -6.72 -0.44 -22.40
CA SER A 72 -7.60 -1.42 -21.77
C SER A 72 -7.09 -2.85 -21.95
N LYS A 73 -6.65 -3.21 -23.17
CA LYS A 73 -6.05 -4.53 -23.44
C LYS A 73 -4.76 -4.77 -22.66
N LYS A 74 -3.86 -3.78 -22.59
CA LYS A 74 -2.63 -3.91 -21.81
C LYS A 74 -2.89 -4.10 -20.32
N ILE A 75 -3.89 -3.41 -19.76
CA ILE A 75 -4.31 -3.60 -18.38
C ILE A 75 -4.81 -5.04 -18.18
N ASP A 76 -5.63 -5.55 -19.08
CA ASP A 76 -6.13 -6.93 -19.03
C ASP A 76 -5.00 -7.96 -19.04
N ASP A 77 -4.07 -7.82 -19.98
CA ASP A 77 -2.96 -8.75 -20.13
C ASP A 77 -2.06 -8.73 -18.88
N GLN A 78 -1.82 -7.54 -18.31
CA GLN A 78 -1.02 -7.41 -17.09
C GLN A 78 -1.68 -8.04 -15.86
N VAL A 79 -3.00 -7.84 -15.68
CA VAL A 79 -3.76 -8.47 -14.60
C VAL A 79 -3.74 -9.99 -14.72
N LYS A 80 -3.90 -10.53 -15.94
CA LYS A 80 -3.83 -11.97 -16.19
C LYS A 80 -2.44 -12.55 -15.98
N ALA A 81 -1.40 -11.83 -16.38
CA ALA A 81 -0.02 -12.26 -16.23
C ALA A 81 0.46 -12.24 -14.77
N SER A 82 -0.18 -11.43 -13.91
CA SER A 82 0.28 -11.17 -12.54
C SER A 82 -0.81 -11.38 -11.48
N PRO A 83 -1.40 -12.60 -11.36
CA PRO A 83 -2.54 -12.85 -10.48
C PRO A 83 -2.26 -12.67 -8.98
N GLY A 84 -0.99 -12.75 -8.56
CA GLY A 84 -0.58 -12.47 -7.18
C GLY A 84 -0.38 -10.97 -6.87
N LEU A 85 -0.23 -10.13 -7.90
CA LEU A 85 -0.02 -8.68 -7.76
C LEU A 85 -1.31 -7.90 -7.98
N TYR A 86 -2.18 -8.36 -8.89
CA TYR A 86 -3.43 -7.66 -9.22
C TYR A 86 -4.65 -8.56 -9.11
N LYS A 87 -5.58 -8.19 -8.22
CA LYS A 87 -6.86 -8.89 -8.06
C LYS A 87 -7.77 -8.74 -9.29
N ASN A 88 -7.80 -7.54 -9.90
CA ASN A 88 -8.62 -7.19 -11.06
C ASN A 88 -8.18 -5.83 -11.66
N ARG A 89 -8.86 -5.37 -12.72
CA ARG A 89 -8.62 -4.04 -13.35
C ARG A 89 -8.71 -2.88 -12.36
N SER A 90 -9.71 -2.90 -11.48
CA SER A 90 -9.89 -1.82 -10.50
C SER A 90 -8.73 -1.78 -9.52
N HIS A 91 -8.25 -2.93 -9.04
CA HIS A 91 -7.06 -3.01 -8.20
C HIS A 91 -5.81 -2.52 -8.93
N PHE A 92 -5.63 -2.89 -10.21
CA PHE A 92 -4.54 -2.35 -11.02
C PHE A 92 -4.58 -0.81 -11.09
N LEU A 93 -5.75 -0.24 -11.38
CA LEU A 93 -5.92 1.22 -11.45
C LEU A 93 -5.71 1.90 -10.10
N GLN A 94 -6.11 1.28 -8.98
CA GLN A 94 -5.84 1.78 -7.63
C GLN A 94 -4.34 1.85 -7.36
N VAL A 95 -3.60 0.77 -7.63
CA VAL A 95 -2.14 0.73 -7.46
C VAL A 95 -1.46 1.79 -8.34
N ALA A 96 -1.88 1.92 -9.59
CA ALA A 96 -1.33 2.94 -10.50
C ALA A 96 -1.62 4.37 -10.02
N ALA A 97 -2.83 4.64 -9.53
CA ALA A 97 -3.19 5.95 -9.00
C ALA A 97 -2.43 6.29 -7.71
N LEU A 98 -2.27 5.33 -6.79
CA LEU A 98 -1.45 5.50 -5.58
C LEU A 98 0.00 5.82 -5.95
N HIS A 99 0.58 5.06 -6.87
CA HIS A 99 1.93 5.28 -7.36
C HIS A 99 2.11 6.66 -7.99
N GLU A 100 1.16 7.11 -8.81
CA GLU A 100 1.19 8.45 -9.41
C GLU A 100 1.08 9.58 -8.35
N LEU A 101 0.20 9.40 -7.35
CA LEU A 101 0.00 10.38 -6.27
C LEU A 101 1.18 10.43 -5.28
N GLN A 102 1.91 9.33 -5.13
CA GLN A 102 3.10 9.27 -4.27
C GLN A 102 4.36 9.76 -4.98
N ASN A 103 4.46 9.61 -6.31
CA ASN A 103 5.62 9.99 -7.11
C ASN A 103 5.52 11.35 -7.81
N GLY A 104 4.33 11.97 -7.90
CA GLY A 104 4.13 13.31 -8.45
C GLY A 104 3.58 14.24 -7.37
N ILE A 105 4.23 15.35 -7.01
CA ILE A 105 4.55 16.49 -7.87
C ILE A 105 6.03 16.89 -7.70
N GLN A 106 6.93 16.37 -8.54
CA GLN A 106 8.13 17.11 -8.95
C GLN A 106 7.80 17.82 -10.27
N LYS A 107 7.39 19.07 -10.16
CA LYS A 107 7.42 20.05 -11.28
C LYS A 107 8.47 21.09 -10.96
#